data_AF-A0A9D2C109-F1
#
_entry.id   AF-A0A9D2C109-F1
#
_cell.length_a   1.000
_cell.length_b   1.000
_cell.length_c   1.000
_cell.angle_alpha   90.00
_cell.angle_beta   90.00
_cell.angle_gamma   90.00
#
_symmetry.space_group_name_H-M   'P 1'
#
loop_
_entity.id
_entity.type
_entity.pdbx_description
1 polymer ?
#
loop_
_entity_poly.entity_id
_entity_poly.type
_entity_poly.pdbx_seq_one_letter_code
_entity_poly.pdbx_strand_id
1 'polypeptide(L)'
;MFDWNAYEKRMAWYVHDRFGMFIHWGLYAIPARGEWVRSTEEIPKEDYMRYFREFNPVDYDPKKWARAAKEAGMKYVVLTAKHHDGFCLWDTQTTDFKAPNTPAGRDLIREYVDAVRAEGLKVGLYYSIIDWYHEDFPHYGDRNHPMRNHPECGNEHRDFNRYLAYMHEQVRELCSNYGKLDILWF
;
A
#
# COMPACT_ATOMS: atom_id res chain seq x y z
N MET A 1 17.79 13.47 -22.41
CA MET A 1 17.49 12.37 -23.35
C MET A 1 17.25 11.12 -22.52
N PHE A 2 16.27 10.28 -22.86
CA PHE A 2 15.99 9.05 -22.11
C PHE A 2 17.08 8.00 -22.40
N ASP A 3 17.57 7.31 -21.37
CA ASP A 3 18.60 6.26 -21.51
C ASP A 3 17.93 4.90 -21.75
N TRP A 4 17.84 4.52 -23.04
CA TRP A 4 17.26 3.25 -23.47
C TRP A 4 18.05 2.03 -23.00
N ASN A 5 19.38 2.10 -22.99
CA ASN A 5 20.22 0.98 -22.58
C ASN A 5 20.03 0.66 -21.10
N ALA A 6 19.97 1.69 -20.25
CA ALA A 6 19.67 1.52 -18.83
C ALA A 6 18.26 0.96 -18.60
N TYR A 7 17.27 1.44 -19.36
CA TYR A 7 15.90 0.95 -19.30
C TYR A 7 15.80 -0.54 -19.67
N GLU A 8 16.33 -0.93 -20.83
CA GLU A 8 16.27 -2.32 -21.31
C GLU A 8 16.97 -3.27 -20.35
N LYS A 9 18.15 -2.88 -19.84
CA LYS A 9 18.88 -3.66 -18.85
C LYS A 9 18.07 -3.85 -17.56
N ARG A 10 17.39 -2.81 -17.08
CA ARG A 10 16.52 -2.90 -15.89
C ARG A 10 15.28 -3.76 -16.13
N MET A 11 14.69 -3.70 -17.33
CA MET A 11 13.45 -4.41 -17.66
C MET A 11 13.65 -5.86 -18.12
N ALA A 12 14.88 -6.26 -18.48
CA ALA A 12 15.19 -7.59 -19.01
C ALA A 12 14.67 -8.73 -18.12
N TRP A 13 14.85 -8.63 -16.80
CA TRP A 13 14.34 -9.65 -15.87
C TRP A 13 12.81 -9.71 -15.87
N TYR A 14 12.11 -8.57 -15.90
CA TYR A 14 10.65 -8.50 -15.83
C TYR A 14 10.02 -9.10 -17.09
N VAL A 15 10.61 -8.80 -18.26
CA VAL A 15 10.21 -9.38 -19.54
C VAL A 15 10.53 -10.88 -19.58
N HIS A 16 11.64 -11.35 -19.00
CA HIS A 16 11.96 -12.77 -18.93
C HIS A 16 11.01 -13.54 -17.99
N ASP A 17 10.76 -12.99 -16.81
CA ASP A 17 10.11 -13.70 -15.70
C ASP A 17 8.59 -13.81 -15.84
N ARG A 18 7.96 -12.86 -16.54
CA ARG A 18 6.54 -12.83 -16.97
C ARG A 18 5.48 -12.86 -15.87
N PHE A 19 5.53 -13.83 -14.96
CA PHE A 19 4.43 -14.17 -14.07
C PHE A 19 4.74 -13.80 -12.61
N GLY A 20 3.81 -13.09 -11.97
CA GLY A 20 3.92 -12.66 -10.58
C GLY A 20 2.59 -12.68 -9.83
N MET A 21 2.68 -12.59 -8.51
CA MET A 21 1.54 -12.51 -7.60
C MET A 21 1.25 -11.05 -7.25
N PHE A 22 -0.02 -10.66 -7.27
CA PHE A 22 -0.46 -9.39 -6.68
C PHE A 22 -1.29 -9.69 -5.44
N ILE A 23 -0.96 -9.05 -4.31
CA ILE A 23 -1.67 -9.20 -3.05
C ILE A 23 -2.25 -7.84 -2.66
N HIS A 24 -3.58 -7.77 -2.62
CA HIS A 24 -4.30 -6.66 -2.01
C HIS A 24 -4.72 -7.07 -0.60
N TRP A 25 -4.12 -6.42 0.38
CA TRP A 25 -4.45 -6.63 1.78
C TRP A 25 -4.34 -5.36 2.60
N GLY A 26 -5.23 -5.21 3.59
CA GLY A 26 -5.37 -4.02 4.42
C GLY A 26 -6.63 -4.11 5.28
N LEU A 27 -7.04 -2.99 5.88
CA LEU A 27 -8.22 -2.95 6.75
C LEU A 27 -9.50 -3.42 6.05
N TYR A 28 -9.62 -3.16 4.75
CA TYR A 28 -10.75 -3.56 3.90
C TYR A 28 -10.98 -5.09 3.84
N ALA A 29 -10.02 -5.90 4.28
CA ALA A 29 -10.22 -7.34 4.42
C ALA A 29 -11.23 -7.70 5.53
N ILE A 30 -11.45 -6.81 6.52
CA ILE A 30 -12.43 -7.02 7.59
C ILE A 30 -13.87 -6.81 7.11
N PRO A 31 -14.25 -5.67 6.48
CA PRO A 31 -15.58 -5.52 5.87
C PRO A 31 -15.80 -6.46 4.66
N ALA A 32 -14.72 -6.98 4.07
CA ALA A 32 -14.69 -8.10 3.13
C ALA A 32 -15.58 -7.96 1.87
N ARG A 33 -15.69 -6.73 1.35
CA ARG A 33 -16.52 -6.43 0.16
C ARG A 33 -15.87 -5.43 -0.79
N GLY A 34 -14.55 -5.51 -0.90
CA GLY A 34 -13.72 -4.70 -1.80
C GLY A 34 -13.00 -3.56 -1.09
N GLU A 35 -11.81 -3.24 -1.60
CA GLU A 35 -10.90 -2.22 -1.09
C GLU A 35 -11.41 -0.79 -1.31
N TRP A 36 -12.41 -0.62 -2.17
CA TRP A 36 -13.10 0.64 -2.44
C TRP A 36 -14.27 0.92 -1.49
N VAL A 37 -14.52 0.08 -0.48
CA VAL A 37 -15.72 0.17 0.38
C VAL A 37 -15.93 1.55 0.99
N ARG A 38 -14.86 2.27 1.39
CA ARG A 38 -14.99 3.66 1.89
C ARG A 38 -15.55 4.61 0.84
N SER A 39 -15.15 4.46 -0.41
CA SER A 39 -15.62 5.28 -1.52
C SER A 39 -17.05 4.92 -1.89
N THR A 40 -17.34 3.63 -2.09
CA THR A 40 -18.64 3.17 -2.61
C THR A 40 -19.77 3.30 -1.61
N GLU A 41 -19.47 3.16 -0.31
CA GLU A 41 -20.44 3.34 0.79
C GLU A 41 -20.32 4.71 1.47
N GLU A 42 -19.48 5.61 0.95
CA GLU A 42 -19.23 6.97 1.48
C GLU A 42 -18.94 6.97 2.99
N ILE A 43 -18.10 6.02 3.43
CA ILE A 43 -17.82 5.79 4.85
C ILE A 43 -16.87 6.87 5.39
N PRO A 44 -17.30 7.66 6.39
CA PRO A 44 -16.44 8.61 7.07
C PRO A 44 -15.25 7.91 7.74
N LYS A 45 -14.17 8.67 7.95
CA LYS A 45 -12.94 8.16 8.56
C LYS A 45 -13.22 7.51 9.92
N GLU A 46 -14.05 8.15 10.72
CA GLU A 46 -14.40 7.77 12.10
C GLU A 46 -15.06 6.38 12.15
N ASP A 47 -15.98 6.11 11.22
CA ASP A 47 -16.69 4.84 11.11
C ASP A 47 -15.80 3.71 10.59
N TYR A 48 -14.77 4.04 9.81
CA TYR A 48 -13.78 3.08 9.32
C TYR A 48 -12.76 2.70 10.40
N MET A 49 -12.53 3.56 11.40
CA MET A 49 -11.57 3.32 12.48
C MET A 49 -11.89 2.10 13.36
N ARG A 50 -13.11 1.54 13.30
CA ARG A 50 -13.40 0.25 13.95
C ARG A 50 -12.51 -0.88 13.40
N TYR A 51 -12.30 -0.92 12.08
CA TYR A 51 -11.48 -1.94 11.44
C TYR A 51 -10.02 -1.81 11.82
N PHE A 52 -9.53 -0.58 12.01
CA PHE A 52 -8.19 -0.33 12.56
C PHE A 52 -8.02 -0.94 13.96
N ARG A 53 -9.03 -0.79 14.83
CA ARG A 53 -9.02 -1.36 16.19
C ARG A 53 -9.18 -2.88 16.22
N GLU A 54 -9.76 -3.46 15.17
CA GLU A 54 -10.01 -4.90 15.04
C GLU A 54 -8.88 -5.63 14.30
N PHE A 55 -7.98 -4.91 13.61
CA PHE A 55 -6.97 -5.50 12.75
C PHE A 55 -5.91 -6.29 13.53
N ASN A 56 -6.14 -7.59 13.66
CA ASN A 56 -5.26 -8.56 14.30
C ASN A 56 -5.13 -9.83 13.45
N PRO A 57 -4.23 -9.86 12.45
CA PRO A 57 -4.11 -11.00 11.56
C PRO A 57 -3.28 -12.11 12.20
N VAL A 58 -3.93 -12.89 13.07
CA VAL A 58 -3.31 -13.93 13.91
C VAL A 58 -2.65 -15.05 13.11
N ASP A 59 -3.13 -15.32 11.90
CA ASP A 59 -2.62 -16.37 11.00
C ASP A 59 -1.72 -15.82 9.88
N TYR A 60 -1.30 -14.55 9.95
CA TYR A 60 -0.41 -13.97 8.97
C TYR A 60 0.99 -14.61 9.03
N ASP A 61 1.29 -15.41 8.00
CA ASP A 61 2.58 -16.05 7.77
C ASP A 61 3.00 -15.83 6.30
N PRO A 62 3.79 -14.77 6.01
CA PRO A 62 4.18 -14.46 4.64
C PRO A 62 5.12 -15.51 4.02
N LYS A 63 5.72 -16.42 4.83
CA LYS A 63 6.49 -17.54 4.28
C LYS A 63 5.60 -18.52 3.53
N LYS A 64 4.37 -18.74 4.02
CA LYS A 64 3.36 -19.54 3.30
C LYS A 64 2.98 -18.87 1.99
N TRP A 65 2.81 -17.54 1.98
CA TRP A 65 2.50 -16.80 0.76
C TRP A 65 3.63 -16.87 -0.27
N ALA A 66 4.87 -16.64 0.16
CA ALA A 66 6.05 -16.71 -0.71
C ALA A 66 6.25 -18.12 -1.28
N ARG A 67 6.10 -19.16 -0.45
CA ARG A 67 6.17 -20.56 -0.90
C ARG A 67 5.10 -20.89 -1.91
N ALA A 68 3.84 -20.51 -1.66
CA ALA A 68 2.74 -20.72 -2.59
C ALA A 68 2.98 -20.02 -3.94
N ALA A 69 3.50 -18.78 -3.93
CA ALA A 69 3.87 -18.07 -5.15
C ALA A 69 4.95 -18.82 -5.95
N LYS A 70 5.99 -19.31 -5.26
CA LYS A 70 7.07 -20.08 -5.89
C LYS A 70 6.59 -21.41 -6.45
N GLU A 71 5.77 -22.15 -5.70
CA GLU A 71 5.17 -23.41 -6.14
C GLU A 71 4.25 -23.22 -7.35
N ALA A 72 3.56 -22.09 -7.44
CA ALA A 72 2.77 -21.69 -8.61
C ALA A 72 3.63 -21.28 -9.82
N GLY A 73 4.96 -21.21 -9.69
CA GLY A 73 5.88 -20.81 -10.76
C GLY A 73 6.06 -19.30 -10.94
N MET A 74 5.49 -18.48 -10.05
CA MET A 74 5.66 -17.02 -10.08
C MET A 74 7.10 -16.64 -9.73
N LYS A 75 7.52 -15.45 -10.20
CA LYS A 75 8.90 -14.96 -10.08
C LYS A 75 9.03 -13.67 -9.27
N TYR A 76 7.93 -12.98 -9.05
CA TYR A 76 7.86 -11.76 -8.27
C TYR A 76 6.53 -11.69 -7.53
N VAL A 77 6.50 -10.93 -6.44
CA VAL A 77 5.28 -10.64 -5.68
C VAL A 77 5.16 -9.13 -5.51
N VAL A 78 3.95 -8.59 -5.59
CA VAL A 78 3.63 -7.19 -5.30
C VAL A 78 2.58 -7.14 -4.20
N LEU A 79 2.90 -6.52 -3.06
CA LEU A 79 1.98 -6.33 -1.93
C LEU A 79 1.63 -4.85 -1.77
N THR A 80 0.36 -4.56 -1.46
CA THR A 80 -0.10 -3.22 -1.08
C THR A 80 0.58 -2.74 0.20
N ALA A 81 1.56 -1.84 0.10
CA ALA A 81 2.12 -1.12 1.24
C ALA A 81 1.09 -0.13 1.81
N LYS A 82 0.41 0.60 0.93
CA LYS A 82 -0.71 1.51 1.23
C LYS A 82 -1.74 1.41 0.11
N HIS A 83 -3.02 1.28 0.45
CA HIS A 83 -4.13 1.41 -0.52
C HIS A 83 -4.80 2.79 -0.41
N HIS A 84 -5.85 3.04 -1.19
CA HIS A 84 -6.58 4.31 -1.20
C HIS A 84 -7.13 4.72 0.17
N ASP A 85 -7.44 3.77 1.06
CA ASP A 85 -7.95 4.09 2.39
C ASP A 85 -6.90 4.79 3.29
N GLY A 86 -5.63 4.83 2.88
CA GLY A 86 -4.51 5.51 3.56
C GLY A 86 -3.79 4.64 4.59
N PHE A 87 -4.25 3.42 4.86
CA PHE A 87 -3.67 2.57 5.89
C PHE A 87 -2.31 2.00 5.46
N CYS A 88 -1.28 2.23 6.26
CA CYS A 88 0.08 1.81 5.97
C CYS A 88 0.39 0.45 6.63
N LEU A 89 0.80 -0.55 5.85
CA LEU A 89 1.17 -1.88 6.38
C LEU A 89 2.57 -1.92 7.03
N TRP A 90 3.30 -0.81 7.05
CA TRP A 90 4.67 -0.72 7.54
C TRP A 90 4.83 0.33 8.64
N ASP A 91 5.98 0.35 9.31
CA ASP A 91 6.28 1.29 10.39
C ASP A 91 6.75 2.67 9.89
N THR A 92 5.87 3.39 9.20
CA THR A 92 6.15 4.76 8.75
C THR A 92 6.26 5.75 9.90
N GLN A 93 7.11 6.77 9.77
CA GLN A 93 7.21 7.86 10.75
C GLN A 93 6.27 9.03 10.43
N THR A 94 5.51 8.95 9.34
CA THR A 94 4.71 10.05 8.79
C THR A 94 3.25 10.08 9.26
N THR A 95 2.74 8.97 9.80
CA THR A 95 1.35 8.85 10.28
C THR A 95 1.21 7.76 11.35
N ASP A 96 0.23 7.94 12.24
CA ASP A 96 -0.18 6.91 13.19
C ASP A 96 -1.16 5.89 12.59
N PHE A 97 -1.66 6.11 11.37
CA PHE A 97 -2.57 5.21 10.67
C PHE A 97 -1.82 4.07 9.97
N LYS A 98 -1.16 3.25 10.79
CA LYS A 98 -0.25 2.19 10.37
C LYS A 98 -0.42 0.90 11.17
N ALA A 99 -0.04 -0.23 10.59
CA ALA A 99 -0.19 -1.56 11.19
C ALA A 99 0.46 -1.72 12.58
N PRO A 100 1.65 -1.15 12.88
CA PRO A 100 2.21 -1.21 14.23
C PRO A 100 1.33 -0.60 15.33
N ASN A 101 0.42 0.32 14.99
CA ASN A 101 -0.49 0.97 15.92
C ASN A 101 -1.86 0.24 16.02
N THR A 102 -2.00 -0.93 15.39
CA THR A 102 -3.17 -1.82 15.54
C THR A 102 -2.83 -2.98 16.48
N PRO A 103 -3.80 -3.83 16.89
CA PRO A 103 -3.47 -5.06 17.63
C PRO A 103 -2.48 -5.99 16.92
N ALA A 104 -2.30 -5.87 15.60
CA ALA A 104 -1.26 -6.58 14.88
C ALA A 104 0.14 -6.28 15.42
N GLY A 105 0.42 -5.03 15.84
CA GLY A 105 1.63 -4.60 16.55
C GLY A 105 2.95 -4.82 15.79
N ARG A 106 2.91 -4.93 14.45
CA ARG A 106 4.03 -5.41 13.63
C ARG A 106 4.19 -4.62 12.33
N ASP A 107 5.42 -4.60 11.83
CA ASP A 107 5.76 -4.13 10.48
C ASP A 107 5.55 -5.27 9.48
N LEU A 108 4.37 -5.31 8.87
CA LEU A 108 3.94 -6.40 7.99
C LEU A 108 4.66 -6.37 6.65
N ILE A 109 5.12 -5.19 6.20
CA ILE A 109 5.93 -5.09 4.98
C ILE A 109 7.32 -5.69 5.21
N ARG A 110 7.95 -5.50 6.36
CA ARG A 110 9.24 -6.15 6.67
C ARG A 110 9.14 -7.66 6.63
N GLU A 111 8.16 -8.24 7.31
CA GLU A 111 7.93 -9.70 7.32
C GLU A 111 7.70 -10.24 5.91
N TYR A 112 6.91 -9.54 5.09
CA TYR A 112 6.68 -9.86 3.68
C TYR A 112 7.96 -9.84 2.84
N VAL A 113 8.71 -8.73 2.91
CA VAL A 113 9.93 -8.54 2.11
C VAL A 113 10.95 -9.64 2.42
N ASP A 114 11.15 -9.95 3.70
CA ASP A 114 12.10 -10.97 4.13
C ASP A 114 11.67 -12.37 3.65
N ALA A 115 10.38 -12.70 3.74
CA ALA A 115 9.85 -13.99 3.31
C ALA A 115 9.93 -14.19 1.78
N VAL A 116 9.55 -13.19 0.98
CA VAL A 116 9.61 -13.27 -0.49
C VAL A 116 11.05 -13.37 -0.97
N ARG A 117 11.96 -12.59 -0.37
CA ARG A 117 13.37 -12.63 -0.71
C ARG A 117 14.03 -13.96 -0.33
N ALA A 118 13.66 -14.54 0.82
CA ALA A 118 14.17 -15.85 1.25
C ALA A 118 13.81 -16.99 0.28
N GLU A 119 12.69 -16.87 -0.45
CA GLU A 119 12.31 -17.85 -1.48
C GLU A 119 12.95 -17.60 -2.85
N GLY A 120 13.74 -16.53 -3.00
CA GLY A 120 14.41 -16.14 -4.24
C GLY A 120 13.52 -15.40 -5.24
N LEU A 121 12.38 -14.88 -4.78
CA LEU A 121 11.43 -14.11 -5.58
C LEU A 121 11.79 -12.62 -5.54
N LYS A 122 11.48 -11.91 -6.62
CA LYS A 122 11.64 -10.45 -6.70
C LYS A 122 10.57 -9.76 -5.86
N VAL A 123 10.95 -8.69 -5.18
CA VAL A 123 10.10 -8.00 -4.21
C VAL A 123 9.51 -6.74 -4.84
N GLY A 124 8.19 -6.66 -4.86
CA GLY A 124 7.45 -5.48 -5.28
C GLY A 124 6.56 -4.95 -4.18
N LEU A 125 6.37 -3.62 -4.18
CA LEU A 125 5.40 -2.93 -3.35
C LEU A 125 4.48 -2.08 -4.21
N TYR A 126 3.19 -2.15 -3.91
CA TYR A 126 2.19 -1.22 -4.41
C TYR A 126 2.00 -0.08 -3.40
N TYR A 127 1.97 1.15 -3.88
CA TYR A 127 1.75 2.33 -3.07
C TYR A 127 0.70 3.21 -3.75
N SER A 128 -0.44 3.41 -3.10
CA SER A 128 -1.43 4.31 -3.67
C SER A 128 -1.03 5.78 -3.54
N ILE A 129 -1.01 6.47 -4.68
CA ILE A 129 -0.94 7.93 -4.74
C ILE A 129 -2.26 8.61 -4.36
N ILE A 130 -3.36 7.86 -4.26
CA ILE A 130 -4.63 8.31 -3.69
C ILE A 130 -4.59 8.05 -2.19
N ASP A 131 -5.07 9.00 -1.39
CA ASP A 131 -5.11 8.86 0.07
C ASP A 131 -6.39 9.48 0.64
N TRP A 132 -7.35 8.64 1.03
CA TRP A 132 -8.62 9.05 1.63
C TRP A 132 -8.54 9.25 3.16
N TYR A 133 -7.34 9.24 3.73
CA TYR A 133 -7.10 9.45 5.16
C TYR A 133 -6.40 10.79 5.43
N HIS A 134 -5.48 11.20 4.55
CA HIS A 134 -4.69 12.41 4.70
C HIS A 134 -5.56 13.67 4.53
N GLU A 135 -5.52 14.56 5.51
CA GLU A 135 -6.37 15.77 5.54
C GLU A 135 -6.10 16.73 4.36
N ASP A 136 -4.91 16.74 3.78
CA ASP A 136 -4.63 17.60 2.61
C ASP A 136 -4.94 16.98 1.24
N PHE A 137 -5.42 15.73 1.18
CA PHE A 137 -5.87 15.15 -0.09
C PHE A 137 -7.24 15.74 -0.51
N PRO A 138 -7.56 15.97 -1.79
CA PRO A 138 -8.85 16.53 -2.19
C PRO A 138 -10.05 15.68 -1.76
N HIS A 139 -11.07 16.33 -1.19
CA HIS A 139 -12.29 15.69 -0.68
C HIS A 139 -13.51 16.02 -1.54
N TYR A 140 -14.18 17.14 -1.25
CA TYR A 140 -15.41 17.55 -1.94
C TYR A 140 -15.16 17.75 -3.44
N GLY A 141 -16.02 17.15 -4.27
CA GLY A 141 -15.90 17.18 -5.73
C GLY A 141 -14.80 16.30 -6.33
N ASP A 142 -14.00 15.59 -5.51
CA ASP A 142 -13.13 14.53 -6.04
C ASP A 142 -13.96 13.39 -6.63
N ARG A 143 -13.42 12.71 -7.64
CA ARG A 143 -14.14 11.65 -8.35
C ARG A 143 -14.57 10.50 -7.43
N ASN A 144 -13.75 10.18 -6.43
CA ASN A 144 -13.78 8.91 -5.74
C ASN A 144 -13.64 9.04 -4.21
N HIS A 145 -13.28 10.20 -3.68
CA HIS A 145 -13.12 10.39 -2.25
C HIS A 145 -14.41 10.01 -1.50
N PRO A 146 -14.35 9.37 -0.32
CA PRO A 146 -15.53 9.05 0.50
C PRO A 146 -16.42 10.27 0.78
N MET A 147 -15.78 11.42 1.04
CA MET A 147 -16.45 12.70 1.32
C MET A 147 -16.74 13.56 0.06
N ARG A 148 -16.74 12.98 -1.14
CA ARG A 148 -16.90 13.74 -2.40
C ARG A 148 -18.21 14.52 -2.52
N ASN A 149 -19.28 14.05 -1.87
CA ASN A 149 -20.63 14.63 -1.93
C ASN A 149 -20.97 15.49 -0.69
N HIS A 150 -19.96 15.86 0.11
CA HIS A 150 -20.10 16.59 1.35
C HIS A 150 -19.49 18.00 1.21
N PRO A 151 -20.28 19.05 0.88
CA PRO A 151 -19.78 20.41 0.70
C PRO A 151 -19.04 20.98 1.91
N GLU A 152 -19.41 20.54 3.11
CA GLU A 152 -18.74 20.86 4.37
C GLU A 152 -17.28 20.35 4.43
N CYS A 153 -16.94 19.34 3.62
CA CYS A 153 -15.58 18.83 3.45
C CYS A 153 -14.82 19.55 2.32
N GLY A 154 -15.08 20.84 2.12
CA GLY A 154 -14.45 21.68 1.10
C GLY A 154 -12.91 21.64 1.09
N ASN A 155 -12.32 22.13 -0.01
CA ASN A 155 -10.88 22.08 -0.23
C ASN A 155 -10.14 23.40 0.11
N GLU A 156 -10.85 24.43 0.57
CA GLU A 156 -10.29 25.78 0.82
C GLU A 156 -9.15 25.81 1.86
N HIS A 157 -9.11 24.83 2.77
CA HIS A 157 -8.12 24.73 3.85
C HIS A 157 -7.11 23.60 3.67
N ARG A 158 -7.07 22.97 2.48
CA ARG A 158 -6.19 21.85 2.17
C ARG A 158 -5.01 22.33 1.35
N ASP A 159 -3.79 22.05 1.83
CA ASP A 159 -2.56 22.34 1.09
C ASP A 159 -1.97 21.06 0.52
N PHE A 160 -2.26 20.81 -0.76
CA PHE A 160 -1.83 19.59 -1.43
C PHE A 160 -0.30 19.40 -1.43
N ASN A 161 0.51 20.47 -1.27
CA ASN A 161 1.95 20.32 -1.14
C ASN A 161 2.35 19.56 0.13
N ARG A 162 1.57 19.67 1.22
CA ARG A 162 1.80 18.88 2.43
C ARG A 162 1.56 17.40 2.19
N TYR A 163 0.52 17.05 1.42
CA TYR A 163 0.29 15.67 0.98
C TYR A 163 1.43 15.16 0.07
N LEU A 164 1.90 15.97 -0.88
CA LEU A 164 3.02 15.59 -1.74
C LEU A 164 4.31 15.35 -0.94
N ALA A 165 4.59 16.20 0.06
CA ALA A 165 5.73 16.01 0.96
C ALA A 165 5.59 14.70 1.77
N TYR A 166 4.42 14.44 2.33
CA TYR A 166 4.08 13.19 3.02
C TYR A 166 4.28 11.97 2.10
N MET A 167 3.72 11.99 0.90
CA MET A 167 3.84 10.92 -0.09
C MET A 167 5.30 10.65 -0.47
N HIS A 168 6.07 11.70 -0.76
CA HIS A 168 7.48 11.56 -1.12
C HIS A 168 8.33 11.03 0.04
N GLU A 169 8.00 11.39 1.29
CA GLU A 169 8.64 10.81 2.47
C GLU A 169 8.34 9.32 2.60
N GLN A 170 7.07 8.92 2.47
CA GLN A 170 6.70 7.51 2.51
C GLN A 170 7.38 6.68 1.41
N VAL A 171 7.44 7.21 0.17
CA VAL A 171 8.16 6.55 -0.92
C VAL A 171 9.66 6.44 -0.61
N ARG A 172 10.26 7.45 0.01
CA ARG A 172 11.67 7.40 0.44
C ARG A 172 11.88 6.32 1.49
N GLU A 173 11.05 6.27 2.54
CA GLU A 173 11.11 5.24 3.58
C GLU A 173 11.04 3.83 3.00
N LEU A 174 10.09 3.58 2.08
CA LEU A 174 9.94 2.29 1.41
C LEU A 174 11.19 1.91 0.62
N CYS A 175 11.79 2.87 -0.10
CA CYS A 175 13.00 2.66 -0.90
C CYS A 175 14.30 2.59 -0.07
N SER A 176 14.30 3.03 1.19
CA SER A 176 15.50 3.05 2.05
C SER A 176 15.52 1.96 3.11
N ASN A 177 14.36 1.57 3.66
CA ASN A 177 14.31 0.79 4.90
C ASN A 177 14.09 -0.72 4.67
N TYR A 178 13.74 -1.14 3.45
CA TYR A 178 13.38 -2.54 3.11
C TYR A 178 14.36 -3.20 2.13
N GLY A 179 15.53 -2.59 1.93
CA GLY A 179 16.53 -3.06 0.96
C GLY A 179 16.08 -2.86 -0.48
N LYS A 180 16.65 -3.64 -1.41
CA LYS A 180 16.31 -3.52 -2.83
C LYS A 180 14.85 -3.93 -3.07
N LEU A 181 14.09 -3.01 -3.66
CA LEU A 181 12.79 -3.27 -4.29
C LEU A 181 13.01 -3.45 -5.79
N ASP A 182 12.42 -4.49 -6.38
CA ASP A 182 12.47 -4.76 -7.82
C ASP A 182 11.32 -4.07 -8.57
N ILE A 183 10.18 -3.84 -7.88
CA ILE A 183 9.00 -3.14 -8.41
C ILE A 183 8.50 -2.13 -7.37
N LEU A 184 8.23 -0.90 -7.83
CA LEU A 184 7.35 0.04 -7.14
C LEU A 184 6.16 0.32 -8.07
N TRP A 185 4.95 -0.01 -7.62
CA TRP A 185 3.71 0.08 -8.40
C TRP A 185 2.85 1.21 -7.82
N PHE A 186 2.57 2.26 -8.59
CA PHE A 186 1.81 3.44 -8.16
C PHE A 186 0.36 3.42 -8.63
#